data_AF-A0A1I4TV44-F1
#
_entry.id   AF-A0A1I4TV44-F1
#
_cell.length_a   1.000
_cell.length_b   1.000
_cell.length_c   1.000
_cell.angle_alpha   90.00
_cell.angle_beta   90.00
_cell.angle_gamma   90.00
#
_symmetry.space_group_name_H-M   'P 1'
#
loop_
_entity.id
_entity.type
_entity.pdbx_description
1 polymer ?
#
loop_
_entity_poly.entity_id
_entity_poly.type
_entity_poly.pdbx_seq_one_letter_code
_entity_poly.pdbx_strand_id
1 'polypeptide(L)'
;MPYLGPLELVGDRWVIGDPKRERGLCVVLTAEGVEHHERDVPEPLVFVPWTRFVSAGVTAAYKAWQTTRTAGVLDALGGSRMESGPDGCAVGGYLRHPYEDWSVRYTHHERGYTSAHVFLLKALFRKTSEAKALRRLGDPEWLGAAVDRLAPLPLWWAPKVNRQVSAIIEDLGT
;
A
#
# COMPACT_ATOMS: atom_id res chain seq x y z
N MET A 1 -1.45 17.36 -4.18
CA MET A 1 -1.18 16.50 -3.01
C MET A 1 -0.29 15.37 -3.48
N PRO A 2 0.83 15.09 -2.79
CA PRO A 2 1.71 13.98 -3.15
C PRO A 2 0.97 12.65 -2.97
N TYR A 3 1.09 11.77 -3.96
CA TYR A 3 0.53 10.42 -3.92
C TYR A 3 1.51 9.44 -4.57
N LEU A 4 1.46 8.19 -4.14
CA LEU A 4 2.21 7.09 -4.72
C LEU A 4 1.22 5.95 -5.01
N GLY A 5 0.50 6.09 -6.12
CA GLY A 5 -0.51 5.13 -6.55
C GLY A 5 -1.73 5.16 -5.63
N PRO A 6 -2.03 4.06 -4.90
CA PRO A 6 -3.12 4.03 -3.94
C PRO A 6 -2.81 4.77 -2.62
N LEU A 7 -1.54 5.10 -2.34
CA LEU A 7 -1.14 5.83 -1.14
C LEU A 7 -1.29 7.34 -1.36
N GLU A 8 -2.06 8.02 -0.51
CA GLU A 8 -2.21 9.48 -0.52
C GLU A 8 -2.34 10.06 0.89
N LEU A 9 -2.03 11.35 1.02
CA LEU A 9 -2.25 12.10 2.25
C LEU A 9 -3.68 12.66 2.24
N VAL A 10 -4.50 12.25 3.22
CA VAL A 10 -5.88 12.70 3.42
C VAL A 10 -5.98 13.42 4.76
N GLY A 11 -6.08 14.75 4.72
CA GLY A 11 -5.90 15.57 5.91
C GLY A 11 -4.43 15.48 6.37
N ASP A 12 -4.22 14.92 7.55
CA ASP A 12 -2.93 14.68 8.19
C ASP A 12 -2.54 13.19 8.24
N ARG A 13 -3.35 12.30 7.63
CA ARG A 13 -3.15 10.85 7.69
C ARG A 13 -2.82 10.27 6.33
N TRP A 14 -1.85 9.36 6.32
CA TRP A 14 -1.52 8.58 5.13
C TRP A 14 -2.48 7.41 4.98
N VAL A 15 -3.11 7.34 3.80
CA VAL A 15 -4.20 6.40 3.51
C VAL A 15 -3.90 5.62 2.23
N ILE A 16 -4.15 4.32 2.25
CA ILE A 16 -4.15 3.45 1.09
C ILE A 16 -5.58 3.12 0.71
N GLY A 17 -5.93 3.42 -0.54
CA GLY A 17 -7.29 3.26 -1.08
C GLY A 17 -8.11 4.54 -1.00
N ASP A 18 -9.36 4.46 -1.46
CA ASP A 18 -10.24 5.60 -1.64
C ASP A 18 -11.25 5.74 -0.48
N PRO A 19 -10.97 6.58 0.53
CA PRO A 19 -11.89 6.79 1.65
C PRO A 19 -13.14 7.59 1.26
N LYS A 20 -13.17 8.21 0.07
CA LYS A 20 -14.29 9.04 -0.39
C LYS A 20 -15.32 8.22 -1.15
N ARG A 21 -14.99 6.99 -1.57
CA ARG A 21 -15.94 6.11 -2.24
C ARG A 21 -17.06 5.70 -1.28
N GLU A 22 -18.30 5.63 -1.77
CA GLU A 22 -19.41 5.10 -0.99
C GLU A 22 -19.11 3.68 -0.53
N ARG A 23 -19.23 3.42 0.78
CA ARG A 23 -18.78 2.17 1.43
C ARG A 23 -17.33 1.80 1.10
N GLY A 24 -16.51 2.82 0.85
CA GLY A 24 -15.10 2.68 0.53
C GLY A 24 -14.34 2.10 1.71
N LEU A 25 -13.50 1.10 1.42
CA LEU A 25 -12.53 0.56 2.37
C LEU A 25 -11.21 1.28 2.18
N CYS A 26 -10.57 1.66 3.28
CA CYS A 26 -9.22 2.22 3.24
C CYS A 26 -8.38 1.72 4.39
N VAL A 27 -7.07 1.86 4.23
CA VAL A 27 -6.09 1.50 5.25
C VAL A 27 -5.34 2.75 5.66
N VAL A 28 -5.41 3.10 6.93
CA VAL A 28 -4.73 4.25 7.52
C VAL A 28 -3.45 3.78 8.19
N LEU A 29 -2.33 4.45 7.88
CA LEU A 29 -1.02 4.19 8.47
C LEU A 29 -0.82 5.17 9.63
N THR A 30 -0.95 4.69 10.87
CA THR A 30 -0.80 5.49 12.09
C THR A 30 0.56 5.24 12.74
N ALA A 31 0.95 6.07 13.71
CA ALA A 31 2.23 5.89 14.41
C ALA A 31 2.29 4.54 15.18
N GLU A 32 1.13 4.04 15.61
CA GLU A 32 0.96 2.85 16.43
C GLU A 32 0.81 1.58 15.58
N GLY A 33 0.22 1.70 14.39
CA GLY A 33 -0.05 0.55 13.54
C GLY A 33 -0.80 0.85 12.26
N VAL A 34 -1.54 -0.16 11.83
CA VAL A 34 -2.37 -0.14 10.64
C VAL A 34 -3.82 -0.26 11.06
N GLU A 35 -4.65 0.69 10.62
CA GLU A 35 -6.09 0.68 10.83
C GLU A 35 -6.83 0.44 9.51
N HIS A 36 -7.77 -0.49 9.51
CA HIS A 36 -8.68 -0.71 8.39
C HIS A 36 -10.01 0.00 8.68
N HIS A 37 -10.46 0.84 7.75
CA HIS A 37 -11.65 1.67 7.90
C HIS A 37 -12.64 1.41 6.77
N GLU A 38 -13.93 1.47 7.10
CA GLU A 38 -15.01 1.64 6.12
C GLU A 38 -15.53 3.07 6.24
N ARG A 39 -15.84 3.69 5.11
CA ARG A 39 -16.42 5.02 5.08
C ARG A 39 -17.68 5.09 5.95
N ASP A 40 -17.83 6.21 6.65
CA ASP A 40 -18.95 6.53 7.55
C ASP A 40 -19.04 5.63 8.80
N VAL A 41 -18.03 4.76 9.03
CA VAL A 41 -17.82 4.05 10.29
C VAL A 41 -16.73 4.79 11.08
N PRO A 42 -17.03 5.36 12.27
CA PRO A 42 -16.04 6.15 13.01
C PRO A 42 -14.86 5.33 13.56
N GLU A 43 -15.12 4.09 13.97
CA GLU A 43 -14.12 3.22 14.58
C GLU A 43 -13.44 2.33 13.52
N PRO A 44 -12.15 2.01 13.70
CA PRO A 44 -11.47 1.09 12.82
C PRO A 44 -12.10 -0.32 12.90
N LEU A 45 -12.37 -0.91 11.73
CA LEU A 45 -12.83 -2.30 11.61
C LEU A 45 -11.79 -3.30 12.15
N VAL A 46 -10.51 -2.99 11.93
CA VAL A 46 -9.37 -3.79 12.39
C VAL A 46 -8.22 -2.84 12.70
N PHE A 47 -7.53 -3.11 13.81
CA PHE A 47 -6.26 -2.48 14.14
C PHE A 47 -5.17 -3.54 14.31
N VAL A 48 -4.02 -3.35 13.67
CA VAL A 48 -2.84 -4.20 13.85
C VAL A 48 -1.65 -3.32 14.21
N PRO A 49 -1.07 -3.45 15.42
CA PRO A 49 0.06 -2.62 15.81
C PRO A 49 1.30 -2.99 14.98
N TRP A 50 2.18 -2.01 14.72
CA TRP A 50 3.44 -2.25 13.98
C TRP A 50 4.29 -3.34 14.63
N THR A 51 4.22 -3.42 15.96
CA THR A 51 4.91 -4.44 16.75
C THR A 51 4.40 -5.86 16.49
N ARG A 52 3.34 -6.09 15.71
CA ARG A 52 2.96 -7.44 15.27
C ARG A 52 3.47 -7.79 13.88
N PHE A 53 3.85 -6.83 13.05
CA PHE A 53 4.31 -7.14 11.70
C PHE A 53 5.73 -7.70 11.70
N VAL A 54 5.90 -8.87 11.07
CA VAL A 54 7.21 -9.41 10.66
C VAL A 54 7.58 -8.84 9.29
N SER A 55 6.60 -8.77 8.39
CA SER A 55 6.70 -8.17 7.07
C SER A 55 5.34 -7.63 6.64
N ALA A 56 5.33 -6.63 5.77
CA ALA A 56 4.11 -6.10 5.16
C ALA A 56 4.30 -5.88 3.65
N GLY A 57 3.19 -5.86 2.94
CA GLY A 57 3.12 -5.67 1.50
C GLY A 57 1.80 -5.03 1.08
N VAL A 58 1.77 -4.60 -0.18
CA VAL A 58 0.59 -3.98 -0.78
C VAL A 58 0.41 -4.46 -2.20
N THR A 59 -0.82 -4.83 -2.50
CA THR A 59 -1.31 -5.24 -3.82
C THR A 59 -2.15 -4.08 -4.36
N ALA A 60 -1.92 -3.69 -5.60
CA ALA A 60 -2.60 -2.61 -6.28
C ALA A 60 -2.76 -2.88 -7.78
N ALA A 61 -4.00 -3.15 -8.17
CA ALA A 61 -4.45 -3.11 -9.55
C ALA A 61 -4.19 -1.71 -10.15
N TYR A 62 -3.92 -1.63 -11.45
CA TYR A 62 -3.63 -0.34 -12.10
C TYR A 62 -4.89 0.48 -12.39
N LYS A 63 -6.02 -0.20 -12.62
CA LYS A 63 -7.30 0.41 -12.98
C LYS A 63 -8.42 -0.21 -12.16
N ALA A 64 -9.40 0.59 -11.76
CA ALA A 64 -10.53 0.15 -10.95
C ALA A 64 -11.31 -1.03 -11.57
N TRP A 65 -11.50 -1.08 -12.90
CA TRP A 65 -12.21 -2.20 -13.52
C TRP A 65 -11.52 -3.56 -13.31
N GLN A 66 -10.20 -3.55 -13.06
CA GLN A 66 -9.43 -4.77 -12.82
C GLN A 66 -9.73 -5.39 -11.46
N THR A 67 -10.36 -4.65 -10.53
CA THR A 67 -10.73 -5.18 -9.20
C THR A 67 -12.08 -5.92 -9.22
N THR A 68 -12.71 -6.06 -10.38
CA THR A 68 -13.99 -6.76 -10.53
C THR A 68 -13.80 -8.28 -10.54
N ARG A 69 -14.81 -9.04 -10.10
CA ARG A 69 -14.79 -10.52 -10.18
C ARG A 69 -14.54 -11.02 -11.61
N THR A 70 -15.16 -10.37 -12.59
CA THR A 70 -14.98 -10.71 -14.01
C THR A 70 -13.53 -10.54 -14.46
N ALA A 71 -12.88 -9.45 -14.07
CA ALA A 71 -11.47 -9.25 -14.37
C ALA A 71 -10.57 -10.33 -13.73
N GLY A 72 -10.87 -10.73 -12.48
CA GLY A 72 -10.15 -11.82 -11.81
C GLY A 72 -10.29 -13.17 -12.51
N VAL A 73 -11.48 -13.48 -13.04
CA VAL A 73 -11.69 -14.70 -13.84
C VAL A 73 -10.92 -14.63 -15.16
N LEU A 74 -10.94 -13.48 -15.84
CA LEU A 74 -10.20 -13.29 -17.09
C LEU A 74 -8.69 -13.43 -16.90
N ASP A 75 -8.15 -12.92 -15.80
CA ASP A 75 -6.73 -13.04 -15.45
C ASP A 75 -6.35 -14.50 -15.16
N ALA A 76 -7.15 -15.20 -14.35
CA ALA A 76 -6.94 -16.62 -14.03
C ALA A 76 -6.99 -17.51 -15.28
N LEU A 77 -7.92 -17.26 -16.21
CA LEU A 77 -8.04 -18.01 -17.46
C LEU A 77 -6.97 -17.63 -18.49
N GLY A 78 -6.54 -16.36 -18.50
CA GLY A 78 -5.52 -15.85 -19.42
C GLY A 78 -4.09 -16.19 -19.01
N GLY A 79 -3.87 -16.80 -17.85
CA GLY A 79 -2.53 -17.06 -17.31
C GLY A 79 -1.75 -15.78 -16.98
N SER A 80 -2.45 -14.66 -16.90
CA SER A 80 -1.88 -13.36 -16.56
C SER A 80 -1.63 -13.31 -15.05
N ARG A 81 -0.53 -12.67 -14.64
CA ARG A 81 -0.17 -12.47 -13.21
C ARG A 81 -0.48 -11.03 -12.79
N MET A 82 -1.56 -10.45 -13.32
CA MET A 82 -1.92 -9.09 -12.95
C MET A 82 -2.65 -9.10 -11.61
N GLU A 83 -2.46 -8.04 -10.84
CA GLU A 83 -3.21 -7.87 -9.61
C GLU A 83 -4.64 -7.46 -9.99
N SER A 84 -5.51 -8.46 -9.99
CA SER A 84 -6.87 -8.37 -10.50
C SER A 84 -7.83 -9.15 -9.61
N GLY A 85 -9.13 -8.95 -9.82
CA GLY A 85 -10.16 -9.55 -8.99
C GLY A 85 -10.40 -8.78 -7.68
N PRO A 86 -11.31 -9.29 -6.83
CA PRO A 86 -11.70 -8.63 -5.58
C PRO A 86 -10.55 -8.36 -4.61
N ASP A 87 -9.45 -9.11 -4.73
CA ASP A 87 -8.24 -8.99 -3.90
C ASP A 87 -7.11 -8.23 -4.62
N GLY A 88 -7.36 -7.69 -5.81
CA GLY A 88 -6.40 -6.88 -6.57
C GLY A 88 -6.03 -5.55 -5.87
N CYS A 89 -6.67 -5.21 -4.75
CA CYS A 89 -6.36 -4.06 -3.91
C CYS A 89 -6.39 -4.50 -2.44
N ALA A 90 -5.22 -4.78 -1.88
CA ALA A 90 -5.09 -5.24 -0.51
C ALA A 90 -3.80 -4.75 0.14
N VAL A 91 -3.83 -4.58 1.47
CA VAL A 91 -2.64 -4.46 2.31
C VAL A 91 -2.58 -5.73 3.15
N GLY A 92 -1.42 -6.35 3.23
CA GLY A 92 -1.24 -7.58 3.97
C GLY A 92 0.15 -7.73 4.55
N GLY A 93 0.36 -8.80 5.28
CA GLY A 93 1.63 -9.07 5.92
C GLY A 93 1.61 -10.35 6.72
N TYR A 94 2.78 -10.73 7.22
CA TYR A 94 2.94 -11.84 8.14
C TYR A 94 3.06 -11.29 9.56
N LEU A 95 2.15 -11.69 10.44
CA LEU A 95 2.10 -11.21 11.82
C LEU A 95 2.80 -12.18 12.77
N ARG A 96 3.23 -11.69 13.93
CA ARG A 96 3.68 -12.49 15.07
C ARG A 96 2.63 -12.50 16.19
N HIS A 97 2.69 -13.56 16.99
CA HIS A 97 1.89 -13.81 18.20
C HIS A 97 0.35 -13.73 18.00
N PRO A 98 -0.30 -14.77 17.44
CA PRO A 98 0.31 -15.94 16.80
C PRO A 98 0.91 -15.58 15.44
N TYR A 99 1.71 -16.50 14.91
CA TYR A 99 2.19 -16.37 13.55
C TYR A 99 1.04 -16.66 12.58
N GLU A 100 0.64 -15.66 11.80
CA GLU A 100 -0.49 -15.76 10.89
C GLU A 100 -0.33 -14.84 9.68
N ASP A 101 -0.91 -15.24 8.56
CA ASP A 101 -1.10 -14.36 7.41
C ASP A 101 -2.27 -13.42 7.67
N TRP A 102 -2.05 -12.13 7.43
CA TRP A 102 -3.07 -11.09 7.56
C TRP A 102 -3.20 -10.31 6.26
N SER A 103 -4.43 -9.98 5.89
CA SER A 103 -4.72 -9.16 4.71
C SER A 103 -6.08 -8.47 4.86
N VAL A 104 -6.15 -7.21 4.45
CA VAL A 104 -7.38 -6.43 4.33
C VAL A 104 -7.45 -5.80 2.95
N ARG A 105 -8.66 -5.74 2.39
CA ARG A 105 -8.90 -5.11 1.10
C ARG A 105 -9.05 -3.61 1.27
N TYR A 106 -8.74 -2.87 0.22
CA TYR A 106 -9.10 -1.45 0.12
C TYR A 106 -9.80 -1.18 -1.21
N THR A 107 -10.58 -0.11 -1.26
CA THR A 107 -11.28 0.31 -2.47
C THR A 107 -10.34 1.10 -3.36
N HIS A 108 -10.28 0.74 -4.64
CA HIS A 108 -9.47 1.45 -5.63
C HIS A 108 -10.06 2.85 -5.91
N HIS A 109 -9.19 3.85 -6.09
CA HIS A 109 -9.58 5.19 -6.53
C HIS A 109 -10.20 5.21 -7.92
N GLU A 110 -10.94 6.25 -8.28
CA GLU A 110 -11.38 6.40 -9.68
C GLU A 110 -10.22 6.65 -10.64
N ARG A 111 -9.17 7.35 -10.17
CA ARG A 111 -7.93 7.54 -10.95
C ARG A 111 -7.20 6.21 -11.13
N GLY A 112 -6.61 6.00 -12.30
CA GLY A 112 -5.67 4.90 -12.52
C GLY A 112 -4.34 5.13 -11.81
N TYR A 113 -3.66 4.05 -11.44
CA TYR A 113 -2.30 4.11 -10.90
C TYR A 113 -1.30 3.87 -12.02
N THR A 114 -0.23 4.67 -12.04
CA THR A 114 0.88 4.39 -12.95
C THR A 114 1.61 3.13 -12.49
N SER A 115 2.17 2.40 -13.43
CA SER A 115 3.04 1.26 -13.12
C SER A 115 4.20 1.68 -12.20
N ALA A 116 4.83 2.83 -12.48
CA ALA A 116 5.89 3.40 -11.64
C ALA A 116 5.47 3.47 -10.17
N HIS A 117 4.32 4.10 -9.89
CA HIS A 117 3.83 4.28 -8.54
C HIS A 117 3.53 2.96 -7.83
N VAL A 118 2.89 2.01 -8.51
CA VAL A 118 2.59 0.69 -7.93
C VAL A 118 3.87 -0.06 -7.58
N PHE A 119 4.87 -0.08 -8.46
CA PHE A 119 6.14 -0.75 -8.20
C PHE A 119 6.95 -0.08 -7.08
N LEU A 120 6.99 1.25 -7.05
CA LEU A 120 7.68 2.02 -6.02
C LEU A 120 7.02 1.81 -4.65
N LEU A 121 5.69 1.83 -4.57
CA LEU A 121 4.98 1.59 -3.32
C LEU A 121 5.22 0.17 -2.78
N LYS A 122 5.15 -0.85 -3.65
CA LYS A 122 5.50 -2.23 -3.27
C LYS A 122 6.93 -2.35 -2.76
N ALA A 123 7.86 -1.70 -3.45
CA ALA A 123 9.25 -1.68 -3.04
C ALA A 123 9.43 -0.95 -1.70
N LEU A 124 8.72 0.14 -1.44
CA LEU A 124 8.74 0.85 -0.16
C LEU A 124 8.33 -0.07 1.00
N PHE A 125 7.19 -0.76 0.88
CA PHE A 125 6.74 -1.74 1.88
C PHE A 125 7.73 -2.89 2.09
N ARG A 126 8.24 -3.45 0.98
CA ARG A 126 9.20 -4.55 1.08
C ARG A 126 10.51 -4.11 1.72
N LYS A 127 11.07 -2.97 1.31
CA LYS A 127 12.37 -2.49 1.81
C LYS A 127 12.31 -2.02 3.26
N THR A 128 11.21 -1.39 3.68
CA THR A 128 11.00 -1.07 5.09
C THR A 128 10.83 -2.34 5.94
N SER A 129 10.18 -3.39 5.40
CA SER A 129 10.13 -4.71 6.05
C SER A 129 11.52 -5.34 6.20
N GLU A 130 12.30 -5.41 5.11
CA GLU A 130 13.66 -5.96 5.12
C GLU A 130 14.57 -5.21 6.11
N ALA A 131 14.44 -3.88 6.20
CA ALA A 131 15.18 -3.02 7.13
C ALA A 131 14.66 -3.07 8.58
N LYS A 132 13.61 -3.86 8.88
CA LYS A 132 12.93 -3.88 10.19
C LYS A 132 12.45 -2.51 10.66
N ALA A 133 12.10 -1.65 9.71
CA ALA A 133 11.73 -0.25 9.91
C ALA A 133 10.26 0.02 9.53
N LEU A 134 9.39 -1.00 9.54
CA LEU A 134 7.98 -0.85 9.14
C LEU A 134 7.23 0.25 9.88
N ARG A 135 7.56 0.49 11.16
CA ARG A 135 6.98 1.59 11.95
C ARG A 135 7.15 2.97 11.30
N ARG A 136 8.15 3.16 10.43
CA ARG A 136 8.37 4.41 9.69
C ARG A 136 7.24 4.74 8.72
N LEU A 137 6.52 3.72 8.25
CA LEU A 137 5.32 3.94 7.42
C LEU A 137 4.20 4.63 8.22
N GLY A 138 4.23 4.57 9.55
CA GLY A 138 3.33 5.28 10.44
C GLY A 138 3.77 6.70 10.81
N ASP A 139 4.99 7.10 10.43
CA ASP A 139 5.52 8.44 10.68
C ASP A 139 5.14 9.35 9.49
N PRO A 140 4.23 10.33 9.69
CA PRO A 140 3.68 11.10 8.59
C PRO A 140 4.71 12.00 7.90
N GLU A 141 5.68 12.53 8.65
CA GLU A 141 6.74 13.38 8.12
C GLU A 141 7.73 12.54 7.31
N TRP A 142 8.17 11.41 7.87
CA TRP A 142 9.06 10.49 7.18
C TRP A 142 8.42 9.94 5.90
N LEU A 143 7.16 9.51 5.97
CA LEU A 143 6.44 8.96 4.83
C LEU A 143 6.18 10.03 3.75
N GLY A 144 5.89 11.26 4.16
CA GLY A 144 5.78 12.38 3.23
C GLY A 144 7.08 12.65 2.47
N ALA A 145 8.20 12.71 3.19
CA ALA A 145 9.52 12.87 2.56
C ALA A 145 9.87 11.71 1.62
N ALA A 146 9.51 10.48 1.98
CA ALA A 146 9.70 9.32 1.12
C ALA A 146 8.85 9.42 -0.16
N VAL A 147 7.56 9.74 -0.03
CA VAL A 147 6.65 9.88 -1.18
C VAL A 147 7.09 11.01 -2.10
N ASP A 148 7.48 12.16 -1.57
CA ASP A 148 7.95 13.31 -2.38
C ASP A 148 9.17 12.97 -3.23
N ARG A 149 10.07 12.12 -2.72
CA ARG A 149 11.25 11.66 -3.45
C ARG A 149 10.95 10.53 -4.44
N LEU A 150 9.99 9.67 -4.12
CA LEU A 150 9.65 8.49 -4.94
C LEU A 150 8.67 8.82 -6.07
N ALA A 151 7.63 9.61 -5.81
CA ALA A 151 6.55 9.86 -6.76
C ALA A 151 6.99 10.42 -8.14
N PRO A 152 8.05 11.25 -8.25
CA PRO A 152 8.56 11.72 -9.54
C PRO A 152 9.36 10.67 -10.33
N LEU A 153 9.74 9.54 -9.72
CA LEU A 153 10.64 8.57 -10.35
C LEU A 153 9.93 7.75 -11.46
N PRO A 154 10.53 7.63 -12.65
CA PRO A 154 9.93 6.91 -13.77
C PRO A 154 10.28 5.40 -13.81
N LEU A 155 9.41 4.56 -14.39
CA LEU A 155 9.53 3.08 -14.36
C LEU A 155 10.66 2.47 -15.21
N TRP A 156 11.23 3.18 -16.20
CA TRP A 156 12.33 2.65 -17.03
C TRP A 156 13.58 2.23 -16.24
N TRP A 157 13.61 2.50 -14.93
CA TRP A 157 14.61 2.06 -13.95
C TRP A 157 14.19 0.82 -13.14
N ALA A 158 13.22 0.02 -13.60
CA ALA A 158 12.68 -1.15 -12.90
C ALA A 158 13.74 -2.10 -12.26
N PRO A 159 14.88 -2.42 -12.91
CA PRO A 159 15.92 -3.25 -12.28
C PRO A 159 16.60 -2.58 -11.07
N LYS A 160 16.50 -1.26 -10.93
CA LYS A 160 17.10 -0.42 -9.89
C LYS A 160 16.10 0.13 -8.88
N VAL A 161 14.79 -0.04 -9.07
CA VAL A 161 13.74 0.45 -8.16
C VAL A 161 14.03 0.08 -6.70
N ASN A 162 14.40 -1.18 -6.46
CA ASN A 162 14.71 -1.67 -5.12
C ASN A 162 15.91 -0.95 -4.49
N ARG A 163 16.95 -0.67 -5.29
CA ARG A 163 18.15 0.02 -4.85
C ARG A 163 17.87 1.50 -4.59
N GLN A 164 17.08 2.13 -5.44
CA GLN A 164 16.69 3.54 -5.28
C GLN A 164 15.83 3.73 -4.03
N VAL A 165 14.84 2.86 -3.83
CA VAL A 165 14.03 2.87 -2.61
C VAL A 165 14.91 2.62 -1.38
N SER A 166 15.78 1.60 -1.40
CA SER A 166 16.74 1.37 -0.30
C SER A 166 17.59 2.62 0.00
N ALA A 167 18.19 3.24 -1.01
CA ALA A 167 19.00 4.44 -0.82
C ALA A 167 18.20 5.62 -0.25
N ILE A 168 16.95 5.80 -0.69
CA ILE A 168 16.07 6.85 -0.16
C ILE A 168 15.70 6.59 1.30
N ILE A 169 15.32 5.36 1.66
CA ILE A 169 14.94 5.06 3.05
C ILE A 169 16.15 5.07 3.98
N GLU A 170 17.34 4.70 3.50
CA GLU A 170 18.59 4.80 4.24
C GLU A 170 18.96 6.26 4.51
N ASP A 171 18.84 7.14 3.52
CA ASP A 171 19.09 8.59 3.67
C ASP A 171 18.10 9.27 4.63
N LEU A 172 16.83 8.84 4.60
CA LEU A 172 15.80 9.34 5.52
C LEU A 172 15.91 8.75 6.94
N GLY A 173 16.78 7.76 7.14
CA GLY A 173 16.92 7.03 8.39
C GLY A 173 15.84 5.96 8.56
N THR A 174 16.24 4.70 8.43
CA THR A 174 15.44 3.53 8.81
C THR A 174 15.31 3.41 10.32
#